data_AF-A0A957MKT0-F1
#
_entry.id   AF-A0A957MKT0-F1
#
_cell.length_a   1.000
_cell.length_b   1.000
_cell.length_c   1.000
_cell.angle_alpha   90.00
_cell.angle_beta   90.00
_cell.angle_gamma   90.00
#
_symmetry.space_group_name_H-M   'P 1'
#
loop_
_entity.id
_entity.type
_entity.pdbx_description
1 polymer ?
#
loop_
_entity_poly.entity_id
_entity_poly.type
_entity_poly.pdbx_seq_one_letter_code
_entity_poly.pdbx_strand_id
1 'polypeptide(L)'
;MGYSQCNLGCLPRTPCAEVTFPYSFGKPPSYGDIPAPATAAELLHRIEEIEATVWRLMSTEWQELVDHHYGPLRRTYGFFEANTLLASREAGRFGVKKPGSGLTAFS
;
A
#
# COMPACT_ATOMS: atom_id res chain seq x y z
N MET A 1 -7.39 13.98 -12.44
CA MET A 1 -6.33 13.08 -11.94
C MET A 1 -6.98 11.93 -11.22
N GLY A 2 -6.67 10.70 -11.61
CA GLY A 2 -7.35 9.49 -11.12
C GLY A 2 -6.88 9.08 -9.72
N TYR A 3 -7.75 8.39 -8.97
CA TYR A 3 -7.50 7.91 -7.59
C TYR A 3 -6.17 7.14 -7.44
N SER A 4 -5.77 6.37 -8.46
CA SER A 4 -4.51 5.62 -8.49
C SER A 4 -3.25 6.51 -8.49
N GLN A 5 -3.28 7.68 -9.13
CA GLN A 5 -2.17 8.64 -9.13
C GLN A 5 -1.95 9.24 -7.74
N CYS A 6 -3.03 9.61 -7.06
CA CYS A 6 -2.97 10.13 -5.71
C CYS A 6 -2.37 9.09 -4.77
N ASN A 7 -2.79 7.83 -4.90
CA ASN A 7 -2.32 6.80 -4.00
C ASN A 7 -0.83 6.43 -4.20
N LEU A 8 -0.40 6.22 -5.44
CA LEU A 8 1.02 5.98 -5.74
C LEU A 8 1.89 7.20 -5.36
N GLY A 9 1.33 8.41 -5.42
CA GLY A 9 1.97 9.63 -4.94
C GLY A 9 2.04 9.77 -3.41
N CYS A 10 1.19 9.06 -2.66
CA CYS A 10 1.18 9.07 -1.20
C CYS A 10 2.15 8.06 -0.58
N LEU A 11 2.46 6.99 -1.32
CA LEU A 11 3.31 5.88 -0.88
C LEU A 11 4.66 6.31 -0.28
N PRO A 12 5.45 7.23 -0.86
CA PRO A 12 6.73 7.66 -0.27
C PRO A 12 6.57 8.40 1.07
N ARG A 13 5.35 8.89 1.38
CA ARG A 13 5.04 9.68 2.57
C ARG A 13 4.30 8.87 3.65
N THR A 14 4.18 7.57 3.49
CA THR A 14 3.59 6.69 4.51
C THR A 14 4.41 6.78 5.80
N PRO A 15 3.80 7.10 6.96
CA PRO A 15 4.49 7.14 8.23
C PRO A 15 5.07 5.76 8.58
N CYS A 16 6.29 5.71 9.09
CA CYS A 16 6.97 4.45 9.40
C CYS A 16 6.18 3.53 10.35
N ALA A 17 5.41 4.11 11.28
CA ALA A 17 4.56 3.38 12.22
C ALA A 17 3.37 2.65 11.56
N GLU A 18 3.00 3.05 10.35
CA GLU A 18 1.90 2.47 9.57
C GLU A 18 2.41 1.50 8.49
N VAL A 19 3.73 1.29 8.39
CA VAL A 19 4.34 0.32 7.48
C VAL A 19 4.34 -1.04 8.18
N THR A 20 3.53 -1.98 7.67
CA THR A 20 3.40 -3.32 8.25
C THR A 20 4.05 -4.41 7.40
N PHE A 21 4.60 -4.08 6.23
CA PHE A 21 5.29 -5.05 5.40
C PHE A 21 6.51 -5.64 6.13
N PRO A 22 6.51 -6.96 6.42
CA PRO A 22 7.40 -7.56 7.42
C PRO A 22 8.88 -7.60 7.00
N TYR A 23 9.15 -7.49 5.71
CA TYR A 23 10.50 -7.57 5.14
C TYR A 23 11.03 -6.20 4.67
N SER A 24 10.47 -5.09 5.16
CA SER A 24 10.84 -3.75 4.73
C SER A 24 12.29 -3.39 5.09
N PHE A 25 13.01 -2.78 4.15
CA PHE A 25 14.30 -2.17 4.43
C PHE A 25 14.16 -0.96 5.38
N GLY A 26 15.19 -0.72 6.20
CA GLY A 26 15.29 0.43 7.11
C GLY A 26 14.96 0.13 8.57
N LYS A 27 15.54 0.92 9.47
CA LYS A 27 15.18 1.00 10.89
C LYS A 27 15.00 2.48 11.24
N PRO A 28 13.76 3.01 11.31
CA PRO A 28 12.47 2.32 11.16
C PRO A 28 12.12 1.94 9.71
N PRO A 29 11.16 1.03 9.46
CA PRO A 29 10.73 0.64 8.12
C PRO A 29 10.08 1.82 7.39
N SER A 30 10.33 1.96 6.09
CA SER A 30 9.82 3.07 5.28
C SER A 30 9.51 2.62 3.87
N TYR A 31 8.74 3.41 3.11
CA TYR A 31 8.61 3.32 1.65
C TYR A 31 9.20 4.53 0.92
N GLY A 32 9.95 5.38 1.63
CA GLY A 32 10.50 6.62 1.06
C GLY A 32 11.47 6.42 -0.11
N ASP A 33 12.02 5.22 -0.27
CA ASP A 33 12.86 4.80 -1.39
C ASP A 33 12.07 4.45 -2.66
N ILE A 34 10.75 4.25 -2.57
CA ILE A 34 9.91 3.96 -3.73
C ILE A 34 9.42 5.30 -4.30
N PRO A 35 9.87 5.73 -5.49
CA PRO A 35 9.47 7.01 -6.04
C PRO A 35 8.02 6.98 -6.52
N ALA A 36 7.34 8.11 -6.36
CA ALA A 36 6.06 8.33 -7.02
C ALA A 36 6.24 8.36 -8.55
N PRO A 37 5.31 7.79 -9.34
CA PRO A 37 5.36 7.91 -10.79
C PRO A 37 5.23 9.39 -11.19
N ALA A 38 6.16 9.87 -12.01
CA ALA A 38 6.23 11.24 -12.49
C ALA A 38 5.50 11.40 -13.85
N THR A 39 5.33 10.32 -14.60
CA THR A 39 4.68 10.33 -15.91
C THR A 39 3.46 9.40 -15.99
N ALA A 40 2.60 9.63 -16.97
CA ALA A 40 1.45 8.74 -17.22
C ALA A 40 1.89 7.32 -17.65
N ALA A 41 3.00 7.21 -18.39
CA ALA A 41 3.55 5.91 -18.79
C ALA A 41 4.06 5.13 -17.57
N GLU A 42 4.77 5.79 -16.65
CA GLU A 42 5.23 5.18 -15.39
C GLU A 42 4.05 4.75 -14.51
N LEU A 43 2.97 5.54 -14.48
CA LEU A 43 1.76 5.16 -13.78
C LEU A 43 1.16 3.87 -14.34
N LEU A 44 1.01 3.77 -15.67
CA LEU A 44 0.47 2.57 -16.31
C LEU A 44 1.35 1.35 -16.01
N HIS A 45 2.67 1.52 -16.11
CA HIS A 45 3.61 0.46 -15.76
C HIS A 45 3.49 0.00 -14.30
N ARG A 46 3.21 0.93 -13.37
CA ARG A 46 2.94 0.58 -11.96
C ARG A 46 1.65 -0.20 -11.79
N ILE A 47 0.61 0.11 -12.56
CA ILE A 47 -0.65 -0.64 -12.53
C ILE A 47 -0.44 -2.06 -13.04
N GLU A 48 0.26 -2.22 -14.18
CA GLU A 48 0.61 -3.52 -14.74
C GLU A 48 1.46 -4.36 -13.76
N GLU A 49 2.44 -3.74 -13.09
CA GLU A 49 3.24 -4.39 -12.06
C GLU A 49 2.39 -4.88 -10.88
N ILE A 50 1.43 -4.07 -10.44
CA ILE A 50 0.49 -4.43 -9.36
C ILE A 50 -0.37 -5.63 -9.78
N GLU A 51 -0.96 -5.59 -10.97
CA GLU A 51 -1.80 -6.69 -11.48
C GLU A 51 -1.00 -7.99 -11.60
N ALA A 52 0.18 -7.94 -12.20
CA ALA A 52 1.05 -9.10 -12.33
C ALA A 52 1.47 -9.66 -10.97
N THR A 53 1.75 -8.80 -10.00
CA THR A 53 2.15 -9.21 -8.65
C THR A 53 0.98 -9.83 -7.88
N VAL A 54 -0.23 -9.28 -8.02
CA VAL A 54 -1.46 -9.87 -7.46
C VAL A 54 -1.70 -11.25 -8.05
N TRP A 55 -1.53 -11.44 -9.36
CA TRP A 55 -1.65 -12.76 -9.97
C TRP A 55 -0.64 -13.76 -9.40
N ARG A 56 0.62 -13.36 -9.22
CA ARG A 56 1.66 -14.21 -8.62
C ARG A 56 1.37 -14.56 -7.17
N LEU A 57 0.86 -13.61 -6.38
CA LEU A 57 0.41 -13.86 -5.00
C LEU A 57 -0.63 -14.97 -4.90
N MET A 58 -1.48 -15.13 -5.92
CA MET A 58 -2.51 -16.16 -5.95
C MET A 58 -2.02 -17.52 -6.45
N SER A 59 -0.84 -17.57 -7.07
CA SER A 59 -0.33 -18.78 -7.76
C SER A 59 1.02 -19.29 -7.25
N THR A 60 1.69 -18.55 -6.37
CA THR A 60 3.06 -18.78 -5.95
C THR A 60 3.16 -18.73 -4.43
N GLU A 61 4.04 -19.55 -3.85
CA GLU A 61 4.29 -19.55 -2.41
C GLU A 61 4.91 -18.23 -1.93
N TRP A 62 4.55 -17.81 -0.71
CA TRP A 62 5.00 -16.52 -0.17
C TRP A 62 6.52 -16.39 -0.11
N GLN A 63 7.22 -17.46 0.28
CA GLN A 63 8.68 -17.45 0.39
C GLN A 63 9.35 -17.21 -0.96
N GLU A 64 8.85 -17.86 -2.01
CA GLU A 64 9.35 -17.72 -3.38
C GLU A 64 9.15 -16.27 -3.90
N LEU A 65 8.04 -15.63 -3.53
CA LEU A 65 7.78 -14.22 -3.85
C LEU A 65 8.75 -13.28 -3.14
N VAL A 66 9.07 -13.54 -1.87
CA VAL A 66 10.06 -12.76 -1.13
C VAL A 66 11.44 -12.94 -1.74
N ASP A 67 11.82 -14.15 -2.13
CA ASP A 67 13.18 -14.45 -2.60
C ASP A 67 13.43 -13.94 -4.03
N HIS A 68 12.43 -14.02 -4.91
CA HIS A 68 12.61 -13.71 -6.34
C HIS A 68 11.85 -12.46 -6.82
N HIS A 69 10.86 -12.00 -6.07
CA HIS A 69 9.97 -10.90 -6.47
C HIS A 69 9.78 -9.84 -5.37
N TYR A 70 10.74 -9.73 -4.45
CA TYR A 70 10.71 -8.79 -3.34
C TYR A 70 10.30 -7.37 -3.74
N GLY A 71 10.96 -6.81 -4.76
CA GLY A 71 10.78 -5.41 -5.16
C GLY A 71 9.33 -5.11 -5.58
N PRO A 72 8.79 -5.81 -6.59
CA PRO A 72 7.39 -5.70 -6.97
C PRO A 72 6.44 -6.00 -5.80
N LEU A 73 6.69 -7.07 -5.04
CA LEU A 73 5.86 -7.46 -3.88
C LEU A 73 5.73 -6.32 -2.87
N ARG A 74 6.85 -5.73 -2.47
CA ARG A 74 6.89 -4.62 -1.51
C ARG A 74 6.17 -3.37 -2.05
N ARG A 75 6.35 -3.03 -3.33
CA ARG A 75 5.67 -1.88 -3.95
C ARG A 75 4.16 -2.08 -3.99
N THR A 76 3.70 -3.27 -4.38
CA THR A 76 2.28 -3.63 -4.40
C THR A 76 1.69 -3.59 -2.99
N TYR A 77 2.39 -4.11 -1.99
CA TYR A 77 1.94 -4.04 -0.61
C TYR A 77 1.84 -2.58 -0.12
N GLY A 78 2.88 -1.78 -0.36
CA GLY A 78 2.89 -0.36 -0.01
C GLY A 78 1.80 0.46 -0.71
N PHE A 79 1.39 0.07 -1.92
CA PHE A 79 0.24 0.66 -2.61
C PHE A 79 -1.06 0.41 -1.84
N PHE A 80 -1.31 -0.82 -1.39
CA PHE A 80 -2.53 -1.11 -0.62
C PHE A 80 -2.52 -0.44 0.77
N GLU A 81 -1.37 -0.39 1.46
CA GLU A 81 -1.27 0.32 2.74
C GLU A 81 -1.52 1.83 2.58
N ALA A 82 -0.88 2.46 1.58
CA ALA A 82 -1.10 3.87 1.30
C ALA A 82 -2.58 4.16 1.00
N ASN A 83 -3.27 3.26 0.28
CA ASN A 83 -4.71 3.40 -0.02
C ASN A 83 -5.53 3.35 1.26
N THR A 84 -5.27 2.36 2.13
CA THR A 84 -5.99 2.20 3.39
C THR A 84 -5.82 3.41 4.30
N LEU A 85 -4.61 3.99 4.34
CA LEU A 85 -4.33 5.20 5.12
C LEU A 85 -5.03 6.43 4.53
N LEU A 86 -4.98 6.61 3.21
CA LEU A 86 -5.67 7.70 2.53
C LEU A 86 -7.18 7.61 2.74
N ALA A 87 -7.75 6.42 2.54
CA ALA A 87 -9.16 6.15 2.78
C ALA A 87 -9.55 6.41 4.25
N SER A 88 -8.73 5.99 5.21
CA SER A 88 -8.98 6.24 6.63
C SER A 88 -8.94 7.73 6.99
N ARG A 89 -8.04 8.50 6.37
CA ARG A 89 -7.94 9.96 6.57
C ARG A 89 -9.14 10.68 5.97
N GLU A 90 -9.53 10.33 4.75
CA GLU A 90 -10.71 10.90 4.11
C GLU A 90 -12.00 10.51 4.86
N ALA A 91 -12.15 9.25 5.28
CA ALA A 91 -13.27 8.81 6.11
C ALA A 91 -13.38 9.63 7.41
N GLY A 92 -12.26 9.86 8.10
CA GLY A 92 -12.22 10.74 9.28
C GLY A 92 -12.62 12.18 8.97
N ARG A 93 -12.18 12.72 7.83
CA ARG A 93 -12.54 14.07 7.37
C ARG A 93 -14.03 14.21 7.06
N PHE A 94 -14.66 13.17 6.52
CA PHE A 94 -16.10 13.14 6.22
C PHE A 94 -16.97 12.64 7.40
N GLY A 95 -16.38 12.45 8.59
CA GLY A 95 -17.12 12.07 9.79
C GLY A 95 -17.59 10.61 9.83
N VAL A 96 -17.09 9.76 8.93
CA VAL A 96 -17.36 8.32 8.95
C VAL A 96 -16.53 7.69 10.07
N LYS A 97 -17.18 7.27 11.16
CA LYS A 97 -16.51 6.57 12.26
C LYS A 97 -15.92 5.25 11.77
N LYS A 98 -14.71 4.91 12.24
CA LYS A 98 -14.10 3.58 12.01
C LYS A 98 -15.09 2.47 12.39
N PRO A 99 -15.32 1.46 11.53
CA PRO A 99 -16.11 0.29 11.92
C PRO A 99 -15.38 -0.41 13.07
N GLY A 100 -15.95 -0.32 14.27
CA GLY A 100 -15.32 -0.79 15.51
C GLY A 100 -15.69 0.03 16.75
N SER A 101 -16.17 1.27 16.59
CA SER A 101 -16.61 2.11 17.73
C SER A 101 -18.03 1.78 18.25
N GLY A 102 -18.59 0.61 17.90
CA GLY A 102 -19.98 0.23 18.20
C GLY A 102 -20.19 -1.07 18.99
N LEU A 103 -19.12 -1.77 19.38
CA LEU A 103 -19.22 -3.00 20.19
C LEU A 103 -18.80 -2.76 21.64
N THR A 104 -19.45 -1.79 22.29
CA THR A 104 -19.54 -1.70 23.76
C THR A 104 -20.92 -1.16 24.12
N ALA A 105 -21.97 -1.94 23.85
CA ALA A 105 -23.30 -1.63 24.34
C ALA A 105 -24.18 -2.89 24.43
N PHE A 106 -23.68 -3.96 25.06
CA PHE A 106 -24.51 -4.96 25.74
C PHE A 106 -23.66 -5.67 26.81
N SER A 107 -23.81 -5.23 28.05
CA SER A 107 -23.52 -5.98 29.28
C SER A 107 -24.60 -5.58 30.29
#